data_AF-A0A7X2SY27-F1
#
_entry.id   AF-A0A7X2SY27-F1
#
_cell.length_a   1.000
_cell.length_b   1.000
_cell.length_c   1.000
_cell.angle_alpha   90.00
_cell.angle_beta   90.00
_cell.angle_gamma   90.00
#
_symmetry.space_group_name_H-M   'P 1'
#
loop_
_entity.id
_entity.type
_entity.pdbx_description
1 polymer ?
#
loop_
_entity_poly.entity_id
_entity_poly.type
_entity_poly.pdbx_seq_one_letter_code
_entity_poly.pdbx_strand_id
1 'polypeptide(L)'
;ARFINPEMCEITEDLFFNDPYTDHERNSYPEALEPLVASLRNDDALRIAVGGLKHRFFAHAEALLHGDIHSGSIFVADGSLKAIDAEFGYFGPIGFDVGTAIGNLLINYCGLPGLLPPREAVDAREQRLSDVHTLWTTFASGFLALAAEKTRDEALAYPGYAEAFLRKVWADTIGYCGTELIRRTVGMSHVADMKLIADPAMRTDCIRNAINLGRTLILAADHVEDVDALIARIRQAG
;
A
#
# COMPACT_ATOMS: atom_id res chain seq x y z
N ALA A 1 20.94 2.58 16.67
CA ALA A 1 21.64 3.74 16.08
C ALA A 1 21.89 3.60 14.58
N ARG A 2 22.48 2.50 14.09
CA ARG A 2 22.92 2.36 12.68
C ARG A 2 21.85 2.57 11.60
N PHE A 3 20.59 2.25 11.87
CA PHE A 3 19.46 2.38 10.93
C PHE A 3 18.37 3.31 11.48
N ILE A 4 18.76 4.31 12.27
CA ILE A 4 17.87 5.42 12.63
C ILE A 4 17.94 6.41 11.47
N ASN A 5 16.80 6.74 10.86
CA ASN A 5 16.73 7.50 9.62
C ASN A 5 15.64 8.60 9.70
N PRO A 6 15.81 9.60 10.58
CA PRO A 6 14.72 10.49 10.97
C PRO A 6 14.24 11.35 9.82
N GLU A 7 15.15 11.82 8.95
CA GLU A 7 14.82 12.67 7.80
C GLU A 7 13.95 11.90 6.77
N MET A 8 14.32 10.66 6.45
CA MET A 8 13.51 9.85 5.52
C MET A 8 12.18 9.43 6.16
N CYS A 9 12.17 9.14 7.47
CA CYS A 9 10.92 8.88 8.19
C CYS A 9 9.99 10.10 8.21
N GLU A 10 10.52 11.32 8.34
CA GLU A 10 9.75 12.57 8.29
C GLU A 10 9.14 12.81 6.90
N ILE A 11 9.89 12.52 5.82
CA ILE A 11 9.35 12.57 4.45
C ILE A 11 8.19 11.58 4.30
N THR A 12 8.34 10.34 4.77
CA THR A 12 7.25 9.36 4.74
C THR A 12 6.07 9.82 5.59
N GLU A 13 6.33 10.41 6.76
CA GLU A 13 5.30 10.94 7.64
C GLU A 13 4.41 11.98 6.95
N ASP A 14 5.04 12.98 6.36
CA ASP A 14 4.36 14.04 5.63
C ASP A 14 3.54 13.47 4.48
N LEU A 15 4.20 12.68 3.62
CA LEU A 15 3.60 12.29 2.35
C LEU A 15 2.55 11.17 2.48
N PHE A 16 2.69 10.26 3.44
CA PHE A 16 1.73 9.16 3.62
C PHE A 16 0.60 9.48 4.57
N PHE A 17 0.87 10.25 5.64
CA PHE A 17 -0.05 10.33 6.78
C PHE A 17 -0.58 11.75 7.07
N ASN A 18 0.06 12.80 6.55
CA ASN A 18 -0.36 14.18 6.80
C ASN A 18 -0.95 14.84 5.55
N ASP A 19 -0.14 15.05 4.51
CA ASP A 19 -0.45 15.93 3.38
C ASP A 19 -1.77 15.57 2.69
N PRO A 20 -2.03 14.28 2.31
CA PRO A 20 -3.25 13.94 1.58
C PRO A 20 -4.56 14.16 2.35
N TYR A 21 -4.48 14.32 3.68
CA TYR A 21 -5.62 14.46 4.59
C TYR A 21 -5.76 15.88 5.15
N THR A 22 -5.01 16.83 4.61
CA THR A 22 -5.09 18.26 4.94
C THR A 22 -5.13 19.09 3.66
N ASP A 23 -5.37 20.40 3.81
CA ASP A 23 -5.18 21.34 2.71
C ASP A 23 -3.71 21.77 2.69
N HIS A 24 -2.93 21.13 1.81
CA HIS A 24 -1.48 21.27 1.77
C HIS A 24 -0.99 21.58 0.35
N GLU A 25 -0.01 22.48 0.22
CA GLU A 25 0.50 22.98 -1.07
C GLU A 25 1.14 21.89 -1.94
N ARG A 26 1.59 20.79 -1.33
CA ARG A 26 2.18 19.66 -2.04
C ARG A 26 1.13 18.76 -2.70
N ASN A 27 -0.15 18.88 -2.32
CA ASN A 27 -1.21 18.12 -2.94
C ASN A 27 -1.49 18.61 -4.35
N SER A 28 -1.70 17.68 -5.28
CA SER A 28 -1.91 17.95 -6.68
C SER A 28 -2.88 16.91 -7.24
N TYR A 29 -4.00 17.33 -7.81
CA TYR A 29 -4.98 16.44 -8.42
C TYR A 29 -5.90 17.24 -9.35
N PRO A 30 -6.62 16.59 -10.28
CA PRO A 30 -7.62 17.28 -11.11
C PRO A 30 -8.65 18.02 -10.25
N GLU A 31 -8.94 19.28 -10.58
CA GLU A 31 -9.88 20.15 -9.82
C GLU A 31 -11.25 19.51 -9.61
N ALA A 32 -11.73 18.71 -10.57
CA ALA A 32 -12.98 17.95 -10.49
C ALA A 32 -13.03 16.93 -9.34
N LEU A 33 -11.89 16.62 -8.70
CA LEU A 33 -11.80 15.73 -7.55
C LEU A 33 -11.78 16.48 -6.20
N GLU A 34 -11.76 17.81 -6.18
CA GLU A 34 -11.76 18.57 -4.93
C GLU A 34 -12.87 18.15 -3.97
N PRO A 35 -14.14 17.95 -4.39
CA PRO A 35 -15.18 17.49 -3.46
C PRO A 35 -14.86 16.13 -2.81
N LEU A 36 -14.22 15.23 -3.56
CA LEU A 36 -13.82 13.92 -3.05
C LEU A 36 -12.61 14.04 -2.10
N VAL A 37 -11.58 14.80 -2.48
CA VAL A 37 -10.39 15.01 -1.63
C VAL A 37 -10.77 15.74 -0.35
N ALA A 38 -11.63 16.76 -0.43
CA ALA A 38 -12.18 17.44 0.74
C ALA A 38 -12.95 16.49 1.67
N SER A 39 -13.59 15.43 1.15
CA SER A 39 -14.22 14.42 1.99
C SER A 39 -13.21 13.65 2.85
N LEU A 40 -11.99 13.40 2.37
CA LEU A 40 -10.94 12.71 3.14
C LEU A 40 -10.52 13.54 4.37
N ARG A 41 -10.47 14.87 4.22
CA ARG A 41 -10.11 15.82 5.28
C ARG A 41 -11.16 15.90 6.40
N ASN A 42 -12.42 15.59 6.07
CA ASN A 42 -13.57 15.67 6.97
C ASN A 42 -14.10 14.30 7.43
N ASP A 43 -13.41 13.21 7.08
CA ASP A 43 -13.77 11.86 7.47
C ASP A 43 -13.05 11.46 8.76
N ASP A 44 -13.74 11.61 9.90
CA ASP A 44 -13.19 11.31 11.21
C ASP A 44 -12.70 9.86 11.33
N ALA A 45 -13.44 8.89 10.77
CA ALA A 45 -13.06 7.49 10.84
C ALA A 45 -11.78 7.22 10.05
N LEU A 46 -11.66 7.79 8.86
CA LEU A 46 -10.46 7.69 8.04
C LEU A 46 -9.26 8.33 8.74
N ARG A 47 -9.44 9.54 9.30
CA ARG A 47 -8.36 10.26 9.98
C ARG A 47 -7.88 9.55 11.24
N ILE A 48 -8.78 8.94 12.00
CA ILE A 48 -8.41 8.10 13.16
C ILE A 48 -7.61 6.89 12.69
N ALA A 49 -8.05 6.21 11.63
CA ALA A 49 -7.35 5.04 11.09
C ALA A 49 -5.95 5.39 10.56
N VAL A 50 -5.81 6.49 9.83
CA VAL A 50 -4.51 7.02 9.35
C VAL A 50 -3.60 7.40 10.51
N GLY A 51 -4.13 8.06 11.54
CA GLY A 51 -3.39 8.35 12.77
C GLY A 51 -2.88 7.09 13.47
N GLY A 52 -3.68 6.02 13.47
CA GLY A 52 -3.27 4.70 13.96
C GLY A 52 -2.13 4.10 13.15
N LEU A 53 -2.20 4.15 11.81
CA LEU A 53 -1.13 3.69 10.93
C LEU A 53 0.16 4.49 11.14
N LYS A 54 0.07 5.82 11.21
CA LYS A 54 1.19 6.71 11.53
C LYS A 54 1.85 6.34 12.86
N HIS A 55 1.05 6.14 13.91
CA HIS A 55 1.59 5.73 15.21
C HIS A 55 2.33 4.40 15.12
N ARG A 56 1.78 3.40 14.40
CA ARG A 56 2.43 2.11 14.20
C ARG A 56 3.73 2.22 13.40
N PHE A 57 3.78 3.07 12.37
CA PHE A 57 4.99 3.36 11.61
C PHE A 57 6.15 3.79 12.53
N PHE A 58 5.90 4.70 13.46
CA PHE A 58 6.93 5.17 14.39
C PHE A 58 7.20 4.26 15.60
N ALA A 59 6.20 3.50 16.06
CA ALA A 59 6.29 2.76 17.32
C ALA A 59 6.65 1.28 17.17
N HIS A 60 6.35 0.67 16.02
CA HIS A 60 6.52 -0.77 15.82
C HIS A 60 7.83 -1.09 15.10
N ALA A 61 8.92 -1.24 15.86
CA ALA A 61 10.21 -1.67 15.35
C ALA A 61 10.27 -3.19 15.13
N GLU A 62 9.69 -3.69 14.04
CA GLU A 62 9.49 -5.13 13.79
C GLU A 62 10.57 -5.75 12.91
N ALA A 63 10.97 -5.06 11.85
CA ALA A 63 12.03 -5.50 10.95
C ALA A 63 12.77 -4.30 10.34
N LEU A 64 14.00 -4.53 9.86
CA LEU A 64 14.66 -3.58 8.99
C LEU A 64 13.96 -3.59 7.62
N LEU A 65 13.22 -2.52 7.36
CA LEU A 65 12.46 -2.32 6.13
C LEU A 65 13.37 -1.84 5.00
N HIS A 66 12.86 -1.98 3.78
CA HIS A 66 13.30 -1.20 2.64
C HIS A 66 12.79 0.25 2.73
N GLY A 67 11.53 0.43 3.15
CA GLY A 67 10.94 1.74 3.45
C GLY A 67 10.38 2.51 2.25
N ASP A 68 10.52 2.01 1.01
CA ASP A 68 9.91 2.61 -0.19
C ASP A 68 9.81 1.60 -1.35
N ILE A 69 9.23 0.42 -1.07
CA ILE A 69 8.97 -0.57 -2.13
C ILE A 69 7.82 -0.09 -3.00
N HIS A 70 8.14 0.26 -4.25
CA HIS A 70 7.18 0.54 -5.31
C HIS A 70 7.67 -0.02 -6.66
N SER A 71 6.84 0.00 -7.71
CA SER A 71 7.19 -0.59 -9.01
C SER A 71 8.45 0.02 -9.64
N GLY A 72 8.71 1.31 -9.39
CA GLY A 72 9.96 1.99 -9.79
C GLY A 72 11.23 1.56 -9.03
N SER A 73 11.12 0.89 -7.88
CA SER A 73 12.25 0.43 -7.04
C SER A 73 12.59 -1.04 -7.29
N ILE A 74 12.09 -1.62 -8.38
CA ILE A 74 12.25 -3.03 -8.71
C ILE A 74 12.68 -3.17 -10.17
N PHE A 75 13.83 -3.81 -10.39
CA PHE A 75 14.21 -4.32 -11.70
C PHE A 75 13.68 -5.75 -11.89
N VAL A 76 13.13 -6.01 -13.07
CA VAL A 76 12.64 -7.33 -13.49
C VAL A 76 13.29 -7.76 -14.80
N ALA A 77 13.58 -9.06 -14.89
CA ALA A 77 13.96 -9.76 -16.11
C ALA A 77 13.43 -11.20 -16.02
N ASP A 78 13.51 -11.97 -17.10
CA ASP A 78 13.06 -13.36 -17.09
C ASP A 78 13.73 -14.15 -15.96
N GLY A 79 12.93 -14.62 -15.01
CA GLY A 79 13.39 -15.38 -13.84
C GLY A 79 14.21 -14.58 -12.82
N SER A 80 14.26 -13.25 -12.90
CA SER A 80 15.08 -12.41 -12.00
C SER A 80 14.32 -11.16 -11.54
N LEU A 81 14.43 -10.88 -10.24
CA LEU A 81 13.90 -9.66 -9.62
C LEU A 81 14.97 -9.09 -8.68
N LYS A 82 15.17 -7.77 -8.73
CA LYS A 82 16.08 -7.04 -7.84
C LYS A 82 15.40 -5.79 -7.30
N ALA A 83 15.18 -5.74 -5.99
CA ALA A 83 14.82 -4.51 -5.30
C ALA A 83 16.06 -3.62 -5.16
N ILE A 84 15.88 -2.31 -5.35
CA ILE A 84 16.93 -1.28 -5.30
C ILE A 84 16.42 -0.09 -4.49
N ASP A 85 17.33 0.82 -4.12
CA ASP A 85 16.97 2.11 -3.54
C ASP A 85 16.33 2.06 -2.14
N ALA A 86 16.93 1.27 -1.25
CA ALA A 86 16.50 1.15 0.15
C ALA A 86 16.93 2.33 1.03
N GLU A 87 16.93 3.56 0.50
CA GLU A 87 17.38 4.77 1.21
C GLU A 87 16.46 5.16 2.38
N PHE A 88 15.19 4.78 2.31
CA PHE A 88 14.19 4.94 3.38
C PHE A 88 14.26 3.86 4.47
N GLY A 89 15.23 2.94 4.38
CA GLY A 89 15.33 1.80 5.28
C GLY A 89 15.51 2.22 6.75
N TYR A 90 14.65 1.69 7.61
CA TYR A 90 14.70 1.84 9.07
C TYR A 90 14.00 0.64 9.74
N PHE A 91 14.08 0.54 11.08
CA PHE A 91 13.32 -0.48 11.81
C PHE A 91 11.86 -0.05 12.01
N GLY A 92 10.95 -0.67 11.25
CA GLY A 92 9.54 -0.31 11.22
C GLY A 92 8.62 -1.53 11.08
N PRO A 93 7.31 -1.30 10.85
CA PRO A 93 6.33 -2.37 10.78
C PRO A 93 6.43 -3.14 9.46
N ILE A 94 6.48 -4.47 9.54
CA ILE A 94 6.68 -5.34 8.37
C ILE A 94 5.62 -5.13 7.30
N GLY A 95 4.38 -4.86 7.73
CA GLY A 95 3.26 -4.61 6.81
C GLY A 95 3.43 -3.36 5.94
N PHE A 96 4.35 -2.45 6.26
CA PHE A 96 4.59 -1.25 5.44
C PHE A 96 5.12 -1.62 4.05
N ASP A 97 6.23 -2.35 3.95
CA ASP A 97 6.82 -2.73 2.65
C ASP A 97 5.87 -3.64 1.84
N VAL A 98 5.20 -4.58 2.49
CA VAL A 98 4.22 -5.46 1.83
C VAL A 98 3.02 -4.64 1.34
N GLY A 99 2.56 -3.70 2.16
CA GLY A 99 1.44 -2.82 1.86
C GLY A 99 1.73 -1.90 0.69
N THR A 100 2.90 -1.25 0.64
CA THR A 100 3.27 -0.37 -0.48
C THR A 100 3.49 -1.17 -1.78
N ALA A 101 4.01 -2.40 -1.69
CA ALA A 101 4.14 -3.28 -2.85
C ALA A 101 2.77 -3.64 -3.45
N ILE A 102 1.83 -4.08 -2.61
CA ILE A 102 0.44 -4.36 -3.03
C ILE A 102 -0.24 -3.08 -3.52
N GLY A 103 -0.04 -1.96 -2.82
CA GLY A 103 -0.58 -0.65 -3.19
C GLY A 103 -0.18 -0.27 -4.62
N ASN A 104 1.06 -0.49 -5.01
CA ASN A 104 1.53 -0.22 -6.37
C ASN A 104 0.93 -1.14 -7.43
N LEU A 105 0.65 -2.41 -7.12
CA LEU A 105 -0.13 -3.29 -8.01
C LEU A 105 -1.56 -2.76 -8.18
N LEU A 106 -2.16 -2.25 -7.11
CA LEU A 106 -3.52 -1.72 -7.14
C LEU A 106 -3.62 -0.32 -7.77
N ILE A 107 -2.56 0.47 -7.71
CA ILE A 107 -2.46 1.73 -8.46
C ILE A 107 -2.48 1.42 -9.97
N ASN A 108 -1.68 0.44 -10.42
CA ASN A 108 -1.73 -0.01 -11.81
C ASN A 108 -3.14 -0.53 -12.15
N TYR A 109 -3.72 -1.38 -11.31
CA TYR A 109 -5.11 -1.87 -11.46
C TYR A 109 -6.12 -0.74 -11.72
N CYS A 110 -6.03 0.36 -10.95
CA CYS A 110 -6.92 1.51 -11.10
C CYS A 110 -6.65 2.30 -12.39
N GLY A 111 -5.41 2.35 -12.87
CA GLY A 111 -5.02 3.06 -14.10
C GLY A 111 -5.28 2.30 -15.39
N LEU A 112 -5.33 0.96 -15.36
CA LEU A 112 -5.48 0.10 -16.54
C LEU A 112 -6.65 0.47 -17.48
N PRO A 113 -7.85 0.85 -17.01
CA PRO A 113 -8.95 1.29 -17.89
C PRO A 113 -8.60 2.50 -18.78
N GLY A 114 -7.66 3.35 -18.33
CA GLY A 114 -7.18 4.50 -19.10
C GLY A 114 -5.92 4.25 -19.92
N LEU A 115 -5.27 3.09 -19.75
CA LEU A 115 -4.01 2.74 -20.41
C LEU A 115 -4.20 1.72 -21.54
N LEU A 116 -5.21 0.85 -21.44
CA LEU A 116 -5.42 -0.27 -22.35
C LEU A 116 -6.81 -0.25 -22.98
N PRO A 117 -7.00 -0.90 -24.15
CA PRO A 117 -8.33 -1.17 -24.70
C PRO A 117 -9.22 -1.92 -23.69
N PRO A 118 -10.55 -1.71 -23.70
CA PRO A 118 -11.44 -2.20 -22.63
C PRO A 118 -11.29 -3.70 -22.29
N ARG A 119 -11.16 -4.57 -23.30
CA ARG A 119 -11.01 -6.02 -23.07
C ARG A 119 -9.66 -6.35 -22.42
N GLU A 120 -8.59 -5.74 -22.90
CA GLU A 120 -7.23 -5.93 -22.35
C GLU A 120 -7.11 -5.35 -20.94
N ALA A 121 -7.79 -4.23 -20.67
CA ALA A 121 -7.86 -3.65 -19.34
C ALA A 121 -8.53 -4.58 -18.32
N VAL A 122 -9.60 -5.30 -18.70
CA VAL A 122 -10.26 -6.30 -17.84
C VAL A 122 -9.31 -7.45 -17.54
N ASP A 123 -8.69 -8.04 -18.56
CA ASP A 123 -7.76 -9.16 -18.39
C ASP A 123 -6.55 -8.76 -17.53
N ALA A 124 -5.98 -7.57 -17.78
CA ALA A 124 -4.86 -7.05 -17.00
C ALA A 124 -5.24 -6.72 -15.55
N ARG A 125 -6.47 -6.24 -15.29
CA ARG A 125 -6.98 -6.00 -13.93
C ARG A 125 -7.09 -7.32 -13.16
N GLU A 126 -7.63 -8.36 -13.77
CA GLU A 126 -7.68 -9.68 -13.14
C GLU A 126 -6.28 -10.26 -12.90
N GLN A 127 -5.34 -10.02 -13.82
CA GLN A 127 -3.93 -10.38 -13.58
C GLN A 127 -3.34 -9.64 -12.37
N ARG A 128 -3.61 -8.33 -12.19
CA ARG A 128 -3.15 -7.60 -11.00
C ARG A 128 -3.71 -8.20 -9.70
N LEU A 129 -4.97 -8.64 -9.69
CA LEU A 129 -5.56 -9.31 -8.52
C LEU A 129 -4.89 -10.66 -8.26
N SER A 130 -4.60 -11.44 -9.31
CA SER A 130 -3.83 -12.68 -9.20
C SER A 130 -2.41 -12.43 -8.66
N ASP A 131 -1.77 -11.33 -9.06
CA ASP A 131 -0.44 -10.95 -8.58
C ASP A 131 -0.48 -10.56 -7.10
N VAL A 132 -1.52 -9.83 -6.65
CA VAL A 132 -1.73 -9.53 -5.23
C VAL A 132 -1.91 -10.81 -4.41
N HIS A 133 -2.72 -11.76 -4.89
CA HIS A 133 -2.88 -13.07 -4.25
C HIS A 133 -1.54 -13.80 -4.14
N THR A 134 -0.79 -13.87 -5.25
CA THR A 134 0.50 -14.55 -5.32
C THR A 134 1.53 -13.92 -4.39
N LEU A 135 1.62 -12.59 -4.37
CA LEU A 135 2.54 -11.84 -3.52
C LEU A 135 2.26 -12.13 -2.04
N TRP A 136 1.02 -11.98 -1.59
CA TRP A 136 0.68 -12.21 -0.19
C TRP A 136 0.88 -13.67 0.22
N THR A 137 0.40 -14.63 -0.57
CA THR A 137 0.51 -16.06 -0.21
C THR A 137 1.96 -16.54 -0.17
N THR A 138 2.81 -16.06 -1.09
CA THR A 138 4.25 -16.36 -1.09
C THR A 138 4.94 -15.72 0.12
N PHE A 139 4.63 -14.47 0.45
CA PHE A 139 5.15 -13.81 1.64
C PHE A 139 4.74 -14.53 2.92
N ALA A 140 3.45 -14.80 3.10
CA ALA A 140 2.89 -15.44 4.29
C ALA A 140 3.47 -16.84 4.52
N SER A 141 3.51 -17.68 3.48
CA SER A 141 4.06 -19.03 3.58
C SER A 141 5.56 -19.04 3.84
N GLY A 142 6.32 -18.16 3.17
CA GLY A 142 7.75 -17.99 3.40
C GLY A 142 8.05 -17.48 4.82
N PHE A 143 7.29 -16.51 5.32
CA PHE A 143 7.40 -15.98 6.67
C PHE A 143 7.19 -17.09 7.71
N LEU A 144 6.10 -17.86 7.60
CA LEU A 144 5.79 -18.93 8.55
C LEU A 144 6.82 -20.07 8.51
N ALA A 145 7.28 -20.44 7.31
CA ALA A 145 8.33 -21.46 7.16
C ALA A 145 9.64 -21.02 7.83
N LEU A 146 10.08 -19.76 7.60
CA LEU A 146 11.27 -19.22 8.23
C LEU A 146 11.11 -19.04 9.74
N ALA A 147 9.92 -18.62 10.21
CA ALA A 147 9.64 -18.53 11.63
C ALA A 147 9.75 -19.91 12.30
N ALA A 148 9.17 -20.95 11.71
CA ALA A 148 9.26 -22.32 12.23
C ALA A 148 10.69 -22.87 12.21
N GLU A 149 11.46 -22.59 11.17
CA GLU A 149 12.81 -23.16 10.99
C GLU A 149 13.89 -22.37 11.75
N LYS A 150 13.77 -21.03 11.84
CA LYS A 150 14.87 -20.15 12.23
C LYS A 150 14.66 -19.40 13.54
N THR A 151 13.46 -19.39 14.12
CA THR A 151 13.22 -18.70 15.39
C THR A 151 14.02 -19.36 16.51
N ARG A 152 14.78 -18.56 17.24
CA ARG A 152 15.62 -19.02 18.37
C ARG A 152 15.09 -18.58 19.72
N ASP A 153 14.19 -17.61 19.74
CA ASP A 153 13.55 -17.12 20.95
C ASP A 153 12.45 -18.09 21.39
N GLU A 154 12.45 -18.46 22.67
CA GLU A 154 11.55 -19.47 23.22
C GLU A 154 10.07 -19.04 23.18
N ALA A 155 9.79 -17.77 23.50
CA ALA A 155 8.43 -17.25 23.53
C ALA A 155 7.88 -17.05 22.11
N LEU A 156 8.71 -16.52 21.20
CA LEU A 156 8.31 -16.32 19.81
C LEU A 156 8.21 -17.65 19.03
N ALA A 157 8.89 -18.70 19.48
CA ALA A 157 8.79 -20.04 18.89
C ALA A 157 7.54 -20.82 19.36
N TYR A 158 6.74 -20.26 20.28
CA TYR A 158 5.56 -20.97 20.77
C TYR A 158 4.55 -21.22 19.64
N PRO A 159 4.01 -22.45 19.49
CA PRO A 159 3.08 -22.77 18.42
C PRO A 159 1.86 -21.84 18.37
N GLY A 160 1.57 -21.27 17.20
CA GLY A 160 0.47 -20.33 16.99
C GLY A 160 0.84 -18.86 17.11
N TYR A 161 2.01 -18.51 17.67
CA TYR A 161 2.44 -17.12 17.79
C TYR A 161 2.70 -16.49 16.41
N ALA A 162 3.44 -17.18 15.53
CA ALA A 162 3.79 -16.66 14.21
C ALA A 162 2.55 -16.36 13.36
N GLU A 163 1.54 -17.24 13.41
CA GLU A 163 0.26 -17.05 12.74
C GLU A 163 -0.53 -15.88 13.33
N ALA A 164 -0.52 -15.72 14.65
CA ALA A 164 -1.16 -14.59 15.32
C ALA A 164 -0.49 -13.26 14.96
N PHE A 165 0.84 -13.22 14.93
CA PHE A 165 1.60 -12.05 14.52
C PHE A 165 1.36 -11.72 13.04
N LEU A 166 1.29 -12.74 12.17
CA LEU A 166 1.05 -12.54 10.74
C LEU A 166 -0.35 -11.95 10.45
N ARG A 167 -1.37 -12.23 11.27
CA ARG A 167 -2.68 -11.55 11.17
C ARG A 167 -2.57 -10.04 11.43
N LYS A 168 -1.73 -9.63 12.38
CA LYS A 168 -1.45 -8.20 12.61
C LYS A 168 -0.70 -7.61 11.41
N VAL A 169 0.31 -8.31 10.89
CA VAL A 169 1.06 -7.88 9.68
C VAL A 169 0.12 -7.70 8.48
N TRP A 170 -0.88 -8.57 8.34
CA TRP A 170 -1.90 -8.48 7.30
C TRP A 170 -2.76 -7.23 7.43
N ALA A 171 -3.29 -6.92 8.63
CA ALA A 171 -4.07 -5.70 8.85
C ALA A 171 -3.24 -4.44 8.54
N ASP A 172 -1.98 -4.40 8.97
CA ASP A 172 -1.06 -3.31 8.62
C ASP A 172 -0.82 -3.21 7.10
N THR A 173 -0.63 -4.36 6.43
CA THR A 173 -0.45 -4.43 4.98
C THR A 173 -1.60 -3.77 4.24
N ILE A 174 -2.84 -4.06 4.62
CA ILE A 174 -4.03 -3.46 3.99
C ILE A 174 -4.11 -1.97 4.26
N GLY A 175 -3.86 -1.55 5.50
CA GLY A 175 -3.88 -0.14 5.87
C GLY A 175 -2.84 0.67 5.09
N TYR A 176 -1.59 0.21 5.04
CA TYR A 176 -0.54 0.90 4.29
C TYR A 176 -0.75 0.86 2.78
N CYS A 177 -1.30 -0.23 2.23
CA CYS A 177 -1.75 -0.30 0.85
C CYS A 177 -2.75 0.82 0.53
N GLY A 178 -3.73 1.04 1.40
CA GLY A 178 -4.70 2.12 1.21
C GLY A 178 -4.07 3.52 1.31
N THR A 179 -3.11 3.72 2.22
CA THR A 179 -2.37 5.00 2.28
C THR A 179 -1.50 5.24 1.04
N GLU A 180 -0.90 4.19 0.47
CA GLU A 180 -0.10 4.28 -0.77
C GLU A 180 -0.98 4.71 -1.95
N LEU A 181 -2.18 4.12 -2.09
CA LEU A 181 -3.16 4.50 -3.10
C LEU A 181 -3.52 5.98 -3.01
N ILE A 182 -3.84 6.48 -1.82
CA ILE A 182 -4.22 7.88 -1.62
C ILE A 182 -3.02 8.81 -1.86
N ARG A 183 -1.85 8.54 -1.26
CA ARG A 183 -0.70 9.46 -1.36
C ARG A 183 -0.17 9.61 -2.79
N ARG A 184 -0.24 8.56 -3.60
CA ARG A 184 0.20 8.60 -5.02
C ARG A 184 -0.80 9.29 -5.94
N THR A 185 -2.04 9.50 -5.50
CA THR A 185 -3.11 10.07 -6.32
C THR A 185 -3.54 11.48 -5.89
N VAL A 186 -3.34 11.84 -4.62
CA VAL A 186 -3.66 13.16 -4.06
C VAL A 186 -2.39 13.97 -3.77
N GLY A 187 -1.32 13.32 -3.29
CA GLY A 187 -0.09 13.98 -2.86
C GLY A 187 0.86 14.36 -4.01
N MET A 188 2.07 14.79 -3.65
CA MET A 188 3.09 15.31 -4.59
C MET A 188 3.59 14.29 -5.62
N SER A 189 3.84 13.05 -5.18
CA SER A 189 4.65 12.09 -5.93
C SER A 189 3.80 11.14 -6.79
N HIS A 190 3.19 11.69 -7.83
CA HIS A 190 2.38 10.92 -8.79
C HIS A 190 3.16 9.87 -9.58
N VAL A 191 2.46 8.80 -9.96
CA VAL A 191 3.02 7.67 -10.71
C VAL A 191 2.72 7.73 -12.21
N ALA A 192 3.55 7.06 -13.01
CA ALA A 192 3.39 6.96 -14.46
C ALA A 192 2.03 6.35 -14.86
N ASP A 193 1.53 5.39 -14.08
CA ASP A 193 0.25 4.70 -14.30
C ASP A 193 -0.94 5.64 -14.41
N MET A 194 -0.89 6.78 -13.70
CA MET A 194 -1.92 7.82 -13.76
C MET A 194 -1.54 8.93 -14.76
N LYS A 195 -0.25 9.31 -14.81
CA LYS A 195 0.22 10.43 -15.64
C LYS A 195 0.15 10.13 -17.14
N LEU A 196 0.31 8.87 -17.53
CA LEU A 196 0.32 8.45 -18.95
C LEU A 196 -1.08 8.24 -19.53
N ILE A 197 -2.14 8.35 -18.72
CA ILE A 197 -3.52 8.32 -19.22
C ILE A 197 -3.80 9.59 -20.02
N ALA A 198 -4.01 9.41 -21.33
CA ALA A 198 -4.13 10.50 -22.29
C ALA A 198 -5.45 11.28 -22.17
N ASP A 199 -6.57 10.58 -22.00
CA ASP A 199 -7.89 11.21 -21.83
C ASP A 199 -8.01 11.81 -20.41
N PRO A 200 -8.18 13.14 -20.28
CA PRO A 200 -8.31 13.79 -18.97
C PRO A 200 -9.51 13.31 -18.16
N ALA A 201 -10.63 12.97 -18.81
CA ALA A 201 -11.82 12.47 -18.12
C ALA A 201 -11.55 11.09 -17.53
N MET A 202 -11.07 10.16 -18.35
CA MET A 202 -10.65 8.83 -17.89
C MET A 202 -9.57 8.88 -16.80
N ARG A 203 -8.58 9.78 -16.92
CA ARG A 203 -7.56 9.97 -15.88
C ARG A 203 -8.18 10.39 -14.55
N THR A 204 -9.14 11.32 -14.60
CA THR A 204 -9.88 11.76 -13.41
C THR A 204 -10.66 10.61 -12.77
N ASP A 205 -11.27 9.75 -13.58
CA ASP A 205 -12.02 8.58 -13.11
C ASP A 205 -11.11 7.51 -12.49
N CYS A 206 -9.93 7.26 -13.07
CA CYS A 206 -8.94 6.34 -12.53
C CYS A 206 -8.37 6.82 -11.18
N ILE A 207 -8.07 8.11 -11.07
CA ILE A 207 -7.63 8.74 -9.80
C ILE A 207 -8.75 8.66 -8.76
N ARG A 208 -10.01 8.94 -9.14
CA ARG A 208 -11.18 8.77 -8.26
C ARG A 208 -11.29 7.35 -7.72
N ASN A 209 -11.13 6.34 -8.58
CA ASN A 209 -11.20 4.94 -8.19
C ASN A 209 -10.11 4.61 -7.15
N ALA A 210 -8.87 5.01 -7.42
CA ALA A 210 -7.76 4.80 -6.48
C ALA A 210 -7.98 5.47 -5.12
N ILE A 211 -8.52 6.69 -5.07
CA ILE A 211 -8.87 7.38 -3.82
C ILE A 211 -9.94 6.60 -3.04
N ASN A 212 -11.03 6.21 -3.72
CA ASN A 212 -12.13 5.47 -3.09
C ASN A 212 -11.68 4.09 -2.58
N LEU A 213 -10.88 3.38 -3.37
CA LEU A 213 -10.30 2.11 -2.98
C LEU A 213 -9.37 2.27 -1.78
N GLY A 214 -8.46 3.25 -1.83
CA GLY A 214 -7.54 3.53 -0.73
C GLY A 214 -8.26 3.81 0.59
N ARG A 215 -9.29 4.66 0.56
CA ARG A 215 -10.15 4.92 1.72
C ARG A 215 -10.84 3.64 2.22
N THR A 216 -11.38 2.84 1.31
CA THR A 216 -12.06 1.58 1.66
C THR A 216 -11.12 0.61 2.35
N LEU A 217 -9.89 0.46 1.85
CA LEU A 217 -8.89 -0.44 2.43
C LEU A 217 -8.44 0.03 3.81
N ILE A 218 -8.18 1.33 4.00
CA ILE A 218 -7.80 1.87 5.32
C ILE A 218 -8.87 1.57 6.37
N LEU A 219 -10.14 1.80 6.04
CA LEU A 219 -11.26 1.59 6.97
C LEU A 219 -11.58 0.11 7.21
N ALA A 220 -11.35 -0.74 6.21
CA ALA A 220 -11.65 -2.17 6.28
C ALA A 220 -10.49 -3.02 6.79
N ALA A 221 -9.29 -2.46 7.02
CA ALA A 221 -8.05 -3.18 7.30
C ALA A 221 -8.19 -4.26 8.38
N ASP A 222 -8.83 -3.93 9.52
CA ASP A 222 -9.02 -4.87 10.64
C ASP A 222 -10.15 -5.90 10.41
N HIS A 223 -10.89 -5.78 9.31
CA HIS A 223 -12.08 -6.58 8.98
C HIS A 223 -11.93 -7.41 7.70
N VAL A 224 -10.71 -7.51 7.17
CA VAL A 224 -10.41 -8.34 6.00
C VAL A 224 -9.58 -9.53 6.48
N GLU A 225 -10.21 -10.71 6.49
CA GLU A 225 -9.63 -11.90 7.12
C GLU A 225 -8.43 -12.46 6.35
N ASP A 226 -8.49 -12.42 5.02
CA ASP A 226 -7.49 -12.98 4.13
C ASP A 226 -7.47 -12.30 2.75
N VAL A 227 -6.57 -12.76 1.87
CA VAL A 227 -6.38 -12.17 0.55
C VAL A 227 -7.55 -12.40 -0.41
N ASP A 228 -8.32 -13.47 -0.22
CA ASP A 228 -9.53 -13.71 -1.01
C ASP A 228 -10.63 -12.71 -0.62
N ALA A 229 -10.79 -12.44 0.68
CA ALA A 229 -11.67 -11.38 1.18
C ALA A 229 -11.21 -10.00 0.70
N LEU A 230 -9.90 -9.73 0.61
CA LEU A 230 -9.37 -8.50 0.03
C LEU A 230 -9.78 -8.37 -1.44
N ILE A 231 -9.56 -9.41 -2.25
CA ILE A 231 -9.91 -9.41 -3.68
C ILE A 231 -11.40 -9.24 -3.89
N ALA A 232 -12.24 -9.94 -3.10
CA ALA A 232 -13.68 -9.75 -3.13
C ALA A 232 -14.08 -8.31 -2.80
N ARG A 233 -13.44 -7.68 -1.82
CA ARG A 233 -13.66 -6.27 -1.47
C ARG A 233 -13.27 -5.33 -2.61
N ILE A 234 -12.10 -5.55 -3.23
CA ILE A 234 -11.63 -4.73 -4.36
C ILE A 234 -12.63 -4.79 -5.52
N ARG A 235 -13.13 -5.99 -5.86
CA ARG A 235 -14.15 -6.17 -6.91
C ARG A 235 -15.49 -5.51 -6.60
N GLN A 236 -15.84 -5.34 -5.32
CA GLN A 236 -17.06 -4.64 -4.91
C GLN A 236 -16.90 -3.10 -4.94
N ALA A 237 -15.66 -2.61 -4.79
CA ALA A 237 -15.34 -1.20 -4.72
C ALA A 237 -15.10 -0.54 -6.09
N GLY A 238 -14.83 -1.33 -7.15
CA GLY A 238 -14.49 -0.86 -8.50
C GLY A 238 -15.24 -1.55 -9.61
#